data_AF-A0A7W1LGZ8-F1
#
_entry.id   AF-A0A7W1LGZ8-F1
#
_cell.length_a   1.000
_cell.length_b   1.000
_cell.length_c   1.000
_cell.angle_alpha   90.00
_cell.angle_beta   90.00
_cell.angle_gamma   90.00
#
_symmetry.space_group_name_H-M   'P 1'
#
loop_
_entity.id
_entity.type
_entity.pdbx_description
1 polymer ?
#
loop_
_entity_poly.entity_id
_entity_poly.type
_entity_poly.pdbx_seq_one_letter_code
_entity_poly.pdbx_strand_id
1 'polypeptide(L)'
;GFSGRKAEYTIALARDDLDLDALATLPDEDVKDRLVALRGIGEWTADWFLARHLGRPHAWPAGDLVLRKAVRSFYGDVPDVRSFGARFHPHENLAAHYLLTGLRTMPPQ
;
A
#
# COMPACT_ATOMS: atom_id res chain seq x y z
N GLY A 1 0.75 -0.97 25.11
CA GLY A 1 1.89 -0.06 24.83
C GLY A 1 2.58 -0.46 23.53
N PHE A 2 3.44 0.39 22.98
CA PHE A 2 4.29 0.04 21.83
C PHE A 2 5.33 -1.03 22.21
N SER A 3 5.70 -1.90 21.26
CA SER A 3 6.92 -2.71 21.42
C SER A 3 8.15 -1.81 21.35
N GLY A 4 9.29 -2.25 21.91
CA GLY A 4 10.54 -1.47 21.89
C GLY A 4 10.91 -0.98 20.48
N ARG A 5 10.89 -1.87 19.49
CA ARG A 5 11.13 -1.51 18.08
C ARG A 5 10.15 -0.48 17.54
N LYS A 6 8.85 -0.62 17.81
CA LYS A 6 7.84 0.35 17.32
C LYS A 6 8.04 1.72 17.98
N ALA A 7 8.39 1.77 19.26
CA ALA A 7 8.73 3.02 19.93
C ALA A 7 9.97 3.68 19.32
N GLU A 8 11.02 2.91 19.03
CA GLU A 8 12.22 3.40 18.31
C GLU A 8 11.87 4.02 16.96
N TYR A 9 11.05 3.34 16.14
CA TYR A 9 10.69 3.82 14.80
C TYR A 9 9.87 5.11 14.87
N THR A 10 8.89 5.18 15.78
CA THR A 10 8.08 6.38 15.98
C THR A 10 8.93 7.57 16.43
N ILE A 11 9.87 7.36 17.36
CA ILE A 11 10.78 8.42 17.83
C ILE A 11 11.73 8.85 16.71
N ALA A 12 12.26 7.91 15.93
CA ALA A 12 13.11 8.22 14.79
C ALA A 12 12.36 9.05 13.74
N LEU A 13 11.14 8.66 13.38
CA LEU A 13 10.30 9.39 12.43
C LEU A 13 9.96 10.81 12.93
N ALA A 14 9.67 10.98 14.22
CA ALA A 14 9.39 12.29 14.80
C ALA A 14 10.60 13.23 14.86
N ARG A 15 11.82 12.70 14.66
CA ARG A 15 13.08 13.46 14.60
C ARG A 15 13.59 13.63 13.17
N ASP A 16 12.98 12.94 12.21
CA ASP A 16 13.31 13.08 10.81
C ASP A 16 12.74 14.41 10.27
N ASP A 17 13.38 14.98 9.26
CA ASP A 17 12.96 16.24 8.63
C ASP A 17 12.10 15.97 7.38
N LEU A 18 11.31 14.89 7.42
CA LEU A 18 10.46 14.45 6.32
C LEU A 18 9.33 15.45 6.10
N ASP A 19 9.42 16.19 5.00
CA ASP A 19 8.34 17.07 4.54
C ASP A 19 7.22 16.25 3.87
N LEU A 20 6.14 16.02 4.61
CA LEU A 20 4.97 15.27 4.15
C LEU A 20 4.20 15.98 3.02
N ASP A 21 4.19 17.32 3.02
CA ASP A 21 3.50 18.09 1.98
C ASP A 21 4.28 18.02 0.67
N ALA A 22 5.62 18.05 0.73
CA ALA A 22 6.46 17.83 -0.44
C ALA A 22 6.22 16.44 -1.07
N LEU A 23 6.02 15.39 -0.26
CA LEU A 23 5.74 14.04 -0.78
C LEU A 23 4.53 13.99 -1.71
N ALA A 24 3.49 14.80 -1.46
CA ALA A 24 2.28 14.82 -2.28
C ALA A 24 2.53 15.27 -3.72
N THR A 25 3.61 16.01 -3.97
CA THR A 25 3.98 16.55 -5.28
C THR A 25 4.92 15.63 -6.09
N LEU A 26 5.49 14.60 -5.44
CA LEU A 26 6.48 13.72 -6.07
C LEU A 26 5.83 12.58 -6.86
N PRO A 27 6.52 12.05 -7.87
CA PRO A 27 6.19 10.74 -8.47
C PRO A 27 6.10 9.63 -7.42
N ASP A 28 5.26 8.63 -7.68
CA ASP A 28 4.97 7.55 -6.73
C ASP A 28 6.24 6.76 -6.31
N GLU A 29 7.15 6.49 -7.25
CA GLU A 29 8.41 5.80 -6.95
C GLU A 29 9.34 6.64 -6.05
N ASP A 30 9.43 7.96 -6.28
CA ASP A 30 10.23 8.85 -5.44
C ASP A 30 9.69 8.95 -4.00
N VAL A 31 8.36 8.90 -3.85
CA VAL A 31 7.72 8.81 -2.52
C VAL A 31 8.08 7.49 -1.85
N LYS A 32 7.98 6.37 -2.59
CA LYS A 32 8.30 5.04 -2.05
C LYS A 32 9.76 4.95 -1.60
N ASP A 33 10.70 5.42 -2.41
CA ASP A 33 12.12 5.40 -2.10
C ASP A 33 12.42 6.20 -0.82
N ARG A 34 11.84 7.41 -0.69
CA ARG A 34 11.96 8.21 0.53
C ARG A 34 11.37 7.51 1.75
N LEU A 35 10.19 6.92 1.63
CA LEU A 35 9.53 6.24 2.74
C LEU A 35 10.27 4.98 3.18
N VAL A 36 10.75 4.16 2.24
CA VAL A 36 11.46 2.91 2.53
C VAL A 36 12.85 3.15 3.13
N ALA A 37 13.46 4.33 2.89
CA ALA A 37 14.68 4.73 3.56
C ALA A 37 14.50 4.93 5.09
N LEU A 38 13.27 5.14 5.55
CA LEU A 38 12.96 5.33 6.97
C LEU A 38 12.93 3.98 7.70
N ARG A 39 13.69 3.89 8.80
CA ARG A 39 13.78 2.65 9.59
C ARG A 39 12.40 2.22 10.10
N GLY A 40 11.99 1.02 9.70
CA GLY A 40 10.72 0.41 10.11
C GLY A 40 9.57 0.59 9.11
N ILE A 41 9.79 1.30 8.01
CA ILE A 41 8.84 1.40 6.89
C ILE A 41 9.38 0.53 5.75
N GLY A 42 8.55 -0.40 5.28
CA GLY A 42 8.86 -1.26 4.12
C GLY A 42 7.94 -0.98 2.95
N GLU A 43 8.18 -1.64 1.81
CA GLU A 43 7.42 -1.45 0.57
C GLU A 43 5.90 -1.57 0.78
N TRP A 44 5.46 -2.58 1.54
CA TRP A 44 4.03 -2.75 1.86
C TRP A 44 3.41 -1.53 2.55
N THR A 45 4.16 -0.90 3.47
CA THR A 45 3.69 0.31 4.16
C THR A 45 3.71 1.51 3.23
N ALA A 46 4.74 1.64 2.38
CA ALA A 46 4.84 2.72 1.40
C ALA A 46 3.73 2.65 0.34
N ASP A 47 3.41 1.47 -0.18
CA ASP A 47 2.31 1.27 -1.13
C ASP A 47 0.96 1.67 -0.51
N TRP A 48 0.72 1.30 0.76
CA TRP A 48 -0.50 1.72 1.45
C TRP A 48 -0.51 3.20 1.82
N PHE A 49 0.65 3.82 2.01
CA PHE A 49 0.75 5.27 2.19
C PHE A 49 0.33 5.99 0.90
N LEU A 50 0.84 5.58 -0.27
CA LEU A 50 0.38 6.10 -1.57
C LEU A 50 -1.13 5.96 -1.72
N ALA A 51 -1.66 4.77 -1.41
CA ALA A 51 -3.08 4.46 -1.61
C ALA A 51 -4.02 5.19 -0.64
N ARG A 52 -3.68 5.28 0.66
CA ARG A 52 -4.61 5.76 1.70
C ARG A 52 -4.32 7.16 2.20
N HIS A 53 -3.04 7.54 2.30
CA HIS A 53 -2.67 8.88 2.76
C HIS A 53 -2.66 9.86 1.59
N LEU A 54 -1.96 9.54 0.51
CA LEU A 54 -1.89 10.40 -0.68
C LEU A 54 -3.06 10.19 -1.66
N GLY A 55 -3.85 9.13 -1.50
CA GLY A 55 -5.03 8.88 -2.35
C GLY A 55 -4.68 8.68 -3.82
N ARG A 56 -3.46 8.24 -4.16
CA ARG A 56 -3.01 8.07 -5.54
C ARG A 56 -3.93 7.09 -6.28
N PRO A 57 -4.52 7.46 -7.43
CA PRO A 57 -5.54 6.64 -8.10
C PRO A 57 -4.97 5.31 -8.62
N HIS A 58 -3.69 5.30 -9.00
CA HIS A 58 -3.00 4.15 -9.57
C HIS A 58 -2.24 3.31 -8.53
N ALA A 59 -2.30 3.66 -7.24
CA ALA A 59 -1.63 2.90 -6.20
C ALA A 59 -2.21 1.47 -6.10
N TRP A 60 -1.33 0.48 -6.21
CA TRP A 60 -1.69 -0.94 -6.18
C TRP A 60 -0.80 -1.71 -5.19
N PRO A 61 -1.23 -1.92 -3.93
CA PRO A 61 -0.42 -2.56 -2.89
C PRO A 61 -0.25 -4.08 -3.08
N ALA A 62 0.39 -4.50 -4.17
CA ALA A 62 0.51 -5.90 -4.58
C ALA A 62 1.23 -6.80 -3.55
N GLY A 63 2.04 -6.21 -2.68
CA GLY A 63 2.69 -6.92 -1.57
C GLY A 63 1.73 -7.35 -0.45
N ASP A 64 0.50 -6.83 -0.43
CA ASP A 64 -0.49 -7.14 0.61
C ASP A 64 -1.05 -8.56 0.46
N LEU A 65 -0.83 -9.39 1.49
CA LEU A 65 -1.27 -10.79 1.48
C LEU A 65 -2.79 -10.94 1.38
N VAL A 66 -3.55 -10.01 1.95
CA VAL A 66 -5.03 -10.06 1.91
C VAL A 66 -5.53 -9.60 0.54
N LEU A 67 -4.89 -8.60 -0.08
CA LEU A 67 -5.18 -8.22 -1.47
C LEU A 67 -4.87 -9.37 -2.43
N ARG A 68 -3.71 -10.02 -2.30
CA ARG A 68 -3.35 -11.21 -3.09
C ARG A 68 -4.37 -12.33 -2.91
N LYS A 69 -4.83 -12.56 -1.66
CA LYS A 69 -5.91 -13.51 -1.38
C LYS A 69 -7.22 -13.08 -2.03
N ALA A 70 -7.59 -11.81 -1.97
CA ALA A 70 -8.81 -11.29 -2.59
C ALA A 70 -8.78 -11.48 -4.10
N VAL A 71 -7.67 -11.12 -4.75
CA VAL A 71 -7.47 -11.35 -6.19
C VAL A 71 -7.65 -12.83 -6.52
N ARG A 72 -7.00 -13.73 -5.75
CA ARG A 72 -7.16 -15.18 -5.95
C ARG A 72 -8.59 -15.64 -5.78
N SER A 73 -9.29 -15.15 -4.76
CA SER A 73 -10.67 -15.53 -4.47
C SER A 73 -11.63 -15.10 -5.58
N PHE A 74 -11.50 -13.89 -6.12
CA PHE A 74 -12.45 -13.36 -7.11
C PHE A 74 -12.09 -13.71 -8.56
N TYR A 75 -10.81 -13.94 -8.87
CA TYR A 75 -10.32 -14.11 -10.25
C TYR A 75 -9.57 -15.41 -10.49
N GLY A 76 -9.45 -16.29 -9.50
CA GLY A 76 -8.69 -17.53 -9.60
C GLY A 76 -7.18 -17.30 -9.50
N ASP A 77 -6.38 -18.30 -9.87
CA ASP A 77 -4.93 -18.17 -9.76
C ASP A 77 -4.38 -17.17 -10.78
N VAL A 78 -3.72 -16.13 -10.28
CA VAL A 78 -3.11 -15.07 -11.09
C VAL A 78 -1.59 -15.19 -10.97
N PRO A 79 -0.86 -15.39 -12.09
CA PRO A 79 0.59 -15.59 -12.06
C PRO A 79 1.36 -14.45 -11.42
N ASP A 80 0.92 -13.21 -11.64
CA ASP A 80 1.53 -12.02 -11.06
C ASP A 80 0.47 -10.99 -10.65
N VAL A 81 0.28 -10.84 -9.34
CA VAL A 81 -0.68 -9.88 -8.77
C VAL A 81 -0.24 -8.44 -9.03
N ARG A 82 1.05 -8.17 -9.21
CA ARG A 82 1.54 -6.81 -9.46
C ARG A 82 1.07 -6.30 -10.82
N SER A 83 1.34 -7.02 -11.92
CA SER A 83 0.83 -6.65 -13.25
C SER A 83 -0.69 -6.77 -13.38
N PHE A 84 -1.35 -7.61 -12.59
CA PHE A 84 -2.81 -7.73 -12.60
C PHE A 84 -3.54 -6.42 -12.30
N GLY A 85 -2.91 -5.54 -11.51
CA GLY A 85 -3.47 -4.23 -11.17
C GLY A 85 -3.86 -3.40 -12.40
N ALA A 86 -3.09 -3.48 -13.49
CA ALA A 86 -3.32 -2.73 -14.72
C ALA A 86 -4.71 -2.97 -15.35
N ARG A 87 -5.36 -4.10 -15.04
CA ARG A 87 -6.74 -4.38 -15.48
C ARG A 87 -7.76 -3.36 -14.96
N PHE A 88 -7.46 -2.72 -13.82
CA PHE A 88 -8.36 -1.79 -13.16
C PHE A 88 -8.09 -0.34 -13.52
N HIS A 89 -7.18 -0.06 -14.45
CA HIS A 89 -6.86 1.30 -14.87
C HIS A 89 -8.12 2.09 -15.29
N PRO A 90 -8.29 3.36 -14.86
CA PRO A 90 -7.38 4.20 -14.05
C PRO A 90 -7.67 4.16 -12.53
N HIS A 91 -8.29 3.09 -12.03
CA HIS A 91 -8.89 2.99 -10.69
C HIS A 91 -8.29 1.84 -9.86
N GLU A 92 -7.00 1.57 -10.00
CA GLU A 92 -6.30 0.49 -9.29
C GLU A 92 -6.48 0.57 -7.77
N ASN A 93 -6.35 1.77 -7.21
CA ASN A 93 -6.50 1.99 -5.77
C ASN A 93 -7.94 1.73 -5.31
N LEU A 94 -8.93 2.20 -6.09
CA LEU A 94 -10.34 1.95 -5.80
C LEU A 94 -10.64 0.44 -5.83
N ALA A 95 -10.15 -0.26 -6.86
CA ALA A 95 -10.30 -1.70 -7.00
C ALA A 95 -9.66 -2.46 -5.83
N ALA A 96 -8.47 -2.06 -5.36
CA ALA A 96 -7.84 -2.67 -4.19
C ALA A 96 -8.73 -2.57 -2.95
N HIS A 97 -9.33 -1.40 -2.69
CA HIS A 97 -10.25 -1.20 -1.56
C HIS A 97 -11.53 -2.04 -1.70
N TYR A 98 -12.12 -2.14 -2.90
CA TYR A 98 -13.31 -2.96 -3.13
C TYR A 98 -13.01 -4.46 -3.06
N LEU A 99 -11.84 -4.92 -3.48
CA LEU A 99 -11.44 -6.33 -3.33
C LEU A 99 -11.29 -6.73 -1.87
N LEU A 100 -10.66 -5.88 -1.05
CA LEU A 100 -10.55 -6.11 0.38
C LEU A 100 -11.91 -6.08 1.08
N THR A 101 -12.76 -5.12 0.70
CA THR A 101 -14.11 -5.01 1.25
C THR A 101 -14.95 -6.22 0.85
N GLY A 102 -14.96 -6.58 -0.43
CA GLY A 102 -15.65 -7.75 -0.95
C GLY A 102 -15.20 -9.04 -0.28
N LEU A 103 -13.89 -9.25 -0.10
CA LEU A 103 -13.38 -10.45 0.59
C LEU A 103 -13.89 -10.53 2.04
N ARG A 104 -14.11 -9.38 2.71
CA ARG A 104 -14.60 -9.32 4.09
C ARG A 104 -16.12 -9.47 4.19
N THR A 105 -16.89 -8.90 3.25
CA THR A 105 -18.35 -8.82 3.35
C THR A 105 -19.09 -9.82 2.50
N MET A 106 -18.50 -10.26 1.38
CA MET A 106 -19.08 -11.15 0.39
C MET A 106 -17.99 -12.01 -0.27
N PRO A 107 -17.31 -12.90 0.48
CA PRO A 107 -16.30 -13.78 -0.10
C PRO A 107 -16.96 -14.70 -1.15
N PRO A 108 -16.32 -14.92 -2.31
CA PRO A 108 -16.81 -15.86 -3.31
C PRO A 108 -16.75 -17.28 -2.74
N GLN A 109 -17.71 -18.12 -3.15
CA GLN A 109 -17.83 -19.51 -2.70
C GLN A 109 -16.73 -20.40 -3.28
#